data_AF-A0A1B6FQ80-F1
#
_entry.id   AF-A0A1B6FQ80-F1
#
_cell.length_a   1.000
_cell.length_b   1.000
_cell.length_c   1.000
_cell.angle_alpha   90.00
_cell.angle_beta   90.00
_cell.angle_gamma   90.00
#
_symmetry.space_group_name_H-M   'P 1'
#
loop_
_entity.id
_entity.type
_entity.pdbx_description
1 polymer ?
#
loop_
_entity_poly.entity_id
_entity_poly.type
_entity_poly.pdbx_seq_one_letter_code
_entity_poly.pdbx_strand_id
1 'polypeptide(L)'
;LQHLTNQHHNKVKPLGVILMLLLNKLSDLALSEVCQLMDILCHIAYSEDDTSLSDCSILQEEINILVQKQLASSQLNILRSGVVGCVMTIKHIASIPQPENSEMS
;
A
#
# COMPACT_ATOMS: atom_id res chain seq x y z
N LEU A 1 10.61 9.93 -5.89
CA LEU A 1 10.11 8.62 -5.41
C LEU A 1 9.19 7.98 -6.43
N GLN A 2 8.07 8.62 -6.78
CA GLN A 2 7.11 8.11 -7.79
C GLN A 2 7.76 7.70 -9.13
N HIS A 3 8.69 8.51 -9.66
CA HIS A 3 9.41 8.20 -10.90
C HIS A 3 10.40 7.03 -10.75
N LEU A 4 10.95 6.82 -9.54
CA LEU A 4 11.87 5.71 -9.25
C LEU A 4 11.11 4.39 -9.07
N THR A 5 9.94 4.43 -8.43
CA THR A 5 9.03 3.29 -8.29
C THR A 5 8.58 2.78 -9.66
N ASN A 6 8.23 3.69 -10.57
CA ASN A 6 7.78 3.33 -11.92
C ASN A 6 8.89 2.76 -12.82
N GLN A 7 10.17 3.10 -12.59
CA GLN A 7 11.28 2.62 -13.42
C GLN A 7 12.06 1.43 -12.82
N HIS A 8 11.99 1.21 -11.51
CA HIS A 8 12.83 0.22 -10.81
C HIS A 8 12.10 -0.58 -9.72
N HIS A 9 10.81 -0.87 -9.89
CA HIS A 9 9.99 -1.69 -8.99
C HIS A 9 10.75 -2.94 -8.44
N ASN A 10 11.41 -3.71 -9.31
CA ASN A 10 12.15 -4.94 -8.95
C ASN A 10 13.33 -4.73 -7.98
N LYS A 11 13.84 -3.50 -7.83
CA LYS A 11 14.91 -3.17 -6.86
C LYS A 11 14.37 -2.62 -5.53
N VAL A 12 13.09 -2.29 -5.48
CA VAL A 12 12.43 -1.65 -4.32
C VAL A 12 11.78 -2.67 -3.38
N LYS A 13 11.44 -3.88 -3.86
CA LYS A 13 10.90 -4.98 -3.04
C LYS A 13 11.74 -5.34 -1.79
N PRO A 14 13.08 -5.51 -1.84
CA PRO A 14 13.89 -5.74 -0.65
C PRO A 14 13.96 -4.53 0.31
N LEU A 15 13.41 -3.38 -0.09
CA LEU A 15 13.23 -2.22 0.79
C LEU A 15 11.96 -2.33 1.65
N GLY A 16 11.26 -3.48 1.71
CA GLY A 16 10.07 -3.67 2.56
C GLY A 16 10.25 -3.17 4.00
N VAL A 17 11.41 -3.41 4.61
CA VAL A 17 11.78 -2.88 5.95
C VAL A 17 11.92 -1.35 5.95
N ILE A 18 12.49 -0.76 4.91
CA ILE A 18 12.62 0.70 4.78
C ILE A 18 11.27 1.35 4.47
N LEU A 19 10.40 0.68 3.71
CA LEU A 19 9.04 1.10 3.42
C LEU A 19 8.16 1.04 4.68
N MET A 20 8.36 0.05 5.55
CA MET A 20 7.76 0.01 6.89
C MET A 20 8.21 1.20 7.76
N LEU A 21 9.45 1.68 7.62
CA LEU A 21 9.89 2.89 8.33
C LEU A 21 9.13 4.15 7.87
N LEU A 22 8.65 4.19 6.64
CA LEU A 22 7.83 5.30 6.12
C LEU A 22 6.42 5.30 6.73
N LEU A 23 5.86 4.13 7.05
CA LEU A 23 4.58 4.02 7.76
C LEU A 23 4.63 4.72 9.13
N ASN A 24 5.78 4.65 9.81
CA ASN A 24 6.01 5.33 11.09
C ASN A 24 6.11 6.86 10.96
N LYS A 25 6.18 7.40 9.75
CA LYS A 25 6.27 8.86 9.49
C LYS A 25 4.95 9.48 9.07
N LEU A 26 3.89 8.69 8.88
CA LEU A 26 2.59 9.21 8.44
C LEU A 26 1.95 10.22 9.42
N SER A 27 2.31 10.18 10.70
CA SER A 27 1.83 11.16 11.69
C SER A 27 2.37 12.57 11.46
N ASP A 28 3.51 12.68 10.79
CA ASP A 28 4.27 13.93 10.63
C ASP A 28 3.99 14.60 9.27
N LEU A 29 3.21 13.92 8.41
CA LEU A 29 2.93 14.33 7.03
C LEU A 29 1.58 15.02 6.91
N ALA A 30 1.48 15.93 5.93
CA ALA A 30 0.19 16.47 5.51
C ALA A 30 -0.64 15.38 4.83
N LEU A 31 -1.97 15.51 4.87
CA LEU A 31 -2.88 14.49 4.34
C LEU A 31 -2.66 14.19 2.84
N SER A 32 -2.26 15.20 2.07
CA SER A 32 -1.89 15.05 0.65
C SER A 32 -0.64 14.19 0.45
N GLU A 33 0.32 14.27 1.37
CA GLU A 33 1.55 13.49 1.33
C GLU A 33 1.29 12.07 1.81
N VAL A 34 0.43 11.89 2.84
CA VAL A 34 -0.11 10.59 3.25
C VAL A 34 -0.77 9.88 2.08
N CYS A 35 -1.59 10.59 1.31
CA CYS A 35 -2.24 10.06 0.11
C CYS A 35 -1.22 9.53 -0.92
N GLN A 36 -0.19 10.32 -1.23
CA GLN A 36 0.84 9.93 -2.19
C GLN A 36 1.68 8.75 -1.69
N LEU A 37 2.05 8.76 -0.41
CA LEU A 37 2.84 7.70 0.18
C LEU A 37 2.06 6.39 0.26
N MET A 38 0.79 6.43 0.68
CA MET A 38 -0.07 5.25 0.70
C MET A 38 -0.33 4.69 -0.69
N ASP A 39 -0.49 5.54 -1.71
CA ASP A 39 -0.63 5.09 -3.10
C ASP A 39 0.63 4.33 -3.57
N ILE A 40 1.83 4.83 -3.26
CA ILE A 40 3.11 4.16 -3.58
C ILE A 40 3.23 2.83 -2.84
N LEU A 41 2.94 2.81 -1.53
CA LEU A 41 3.10 1.62 -0.70
C LEU A 41 2.11 0.52 -1.10
N CYS A 42 0.85 0.89 -1.37
CA CYS A 42 -0.15 -0.05 -1.85
C CYS A 42 0.21 -0.57 -3.25
N HIS A 43 0.69 0.29 -4.15
CA HIS A 43 1.15 -0.17 -5.46
C HIS A 43 2.25 -1.23 -5.34
N ILE A 44 3.24 -1.02 -4.46
CA ILE A 44 4.32 -1.99 -4.24
C ILE A 44 3.79 -3.27 -3.58
N ALA A 45 2.86 -3.15 -2.63
CA ALA A 45 2.31 -4.28 -1.89
C ALA A 45 1.40 -5.18 -2.75
N TYR A 46 0.74 -4.62 -3.76
CA TYR A 46 -0.29 -5.30 -4.55
C TYR A 46 0.05 -5.41 -6.05
N SER A 47 1.26 -5.04 -6.50
CA SER A 47 1.69 -5.20 -7.90
C SER A 47 1.99 -6.65 -8.25
N GLU A 48 1.33 -7.17 -9.29
CA GLU A 48 1.64 -8.44 -9.96
C GLU A 48 2.77 -8.24 -10.98
N ASP A 49 4.04 -8.27 -10.57
CA ASP A 49 5.16 -8.34 -11.52
C ASP A 49 5.73 -9.77 -11.55
N ASP A 50 5.68 -10.34 -12.76
CA ASP A 50 5.82 -11.75 -13.19
C ASP A 50 7.17 -12.43 -12.89
N THR A 51 8.11 -11.80 -12.19
CA THR A 51 9.52 -12.23 -12.22
C THR A 51 10.18 -12.55 -10.89
N SER A 52 9.50 -12.42 -9.76
CA SER A 52 9.98 -13.07 -8.53
C SER A 52 8.87 -13.19 -7.50
N LEU A 53 8.52 -14.44 -7.18
CA LEU A 53 7.84 -14.84 -5.95
C LEU A 53 8.60 -14.28 -4.74
N SER A 54 8.27 -13.06 -4.35
CA SER A 54 8.47 -12.60 -2.98
C SER A 54 7.12 -12.06 -2.56
N ASP A 55 6.37 -12.87 -1.83
CA ASP A 55 5.08 -12.49 -1.26
C ASP A 55 5.28 -11.19 -0.46
N CYS A 56 4.71 -10.08 -0.95
CA CYS A 56 4.63 -8.83 -0.19
C CYS A 56 3.61 -8.92 0.96
N SER A 57 3.23 -10.14 1.37
CA SER A 57 2.24 -10.44 2.40
C SER A 57 2.54 -9.71 3.71
N ILE A 58 3.80 -9.65 4.12
CA ILE A 58 4.22 -8.89 5.31
C ILE A 58 3.90 -7.39 5.17
N LEU A 59 4.20 -6.79 4.01
CA LEU A 59 3.89 -5.37 3.78
C LEU A 59 2.39 -5.13 3.71
N GLN A 60 1.64 -6.02 3.07
CA GLN A 60 0.17 -5.97 3.03
C GLN A 60 -0.44 -6.04 4.44
N GLU A 61 0.07 -6.94 5.27
CA GLU A 61 -0.36 -7.10 6.67
C GLU A 61 -0.05 -5.86 7.50
N GLU A 62 1.16 -5.32 7.41
CA GLU A 62 1.55 -4.09 8.10
C GLU A 62 0.72 -2.87 7.66
N ILE A 63 0.42 -2.75 6.35
CA ILE A 63 -0.50 -1.72 5.84
C ILE A 63 -1.89 -1.90 6.47
N ASN A 64 -2.40 -3.12 6.51
CA ASN A 64 -3.72 -3.41 7.09
C ASN A 64 -3.77 -3.10 8.59
N ILE A 65 -2.78 -3.54 9.37
CA ILE A 65 -2.67 -3.26 10.81
C ILE A 65 -2.65 -1.76 11.06
N LEU A 66 -1.84 -1.02 10.30
CA LEU A 66 -1.74 0.43 10.43
C LEU A 66 -3.05 1.12 10.12
N VAL A 67 -3.68 0.79 8.99
CA VAL A 67 -4.94 1.39 8.57
C VAL A 67 -6.03 1.12 9.62
N GLN A 68 -6.15 -0.11 10.11
CA GLN A 68 -7.11 -0.45 11.17
C GLN A 68 -6.84 0.33 12.47
N LYS A 69 -5.57 0.45 12.89
CA LYS A 69 -5.19 1.23 14.06
C LYS A 69 -5.54 2.71 13.90
N GLN A 70 -5.30 3.27 12.72
CA GLN A 70 -5.64 4.67 12.42
C GLN A 70 -7.15 4.91 12.38
N LEU A 71 -7.92 3.99 11.79
CA LEU A 71 -9.38 4.03 11.75
C LEU A 71 -10.02 3.89 13.14
N ALA A 72 -9.37 3.17 14.06
CA ALA A 72 -9.82 3.05 15.45
C ALA A 72 -9.47 4.27 16.31
N SER A 73 -8.72 5.25 15.79
CA SER A 73 -8.28 6.41 16.56
C SER A 73 -9.40 7.42 16.77
N SER A 74 -9.51 7.97 17.99
CA SER A 74 -10.39 9.09 18.29
C SER A 74 -9.84 10.44 17.84
N GLN A 75 -8.56 10.51 17.45
CA GLN A 75 -7.94 11.73 16.93
C GLN A 75 -8.27 11.90 15.44
N LEU A 76 -8.99 12.97 15.10
CA LEU A 76 -9.53 13.18 13.75
C LEU A 76 -8.46 13.24 12.65
N ASN A 77 -7.29 13.79 12.93
CA ASN A 77 -6.16 13.81 11.99
C ASN A 77 -5.67 12.39 11.67
N ILE A 78 -5.51 11.54 12.68
CA ILE A 78 -5.09 10.15 12.52
C ILE A 78 -6.18 9.34 11.80
N LEU A 79 -7.45 9.53 12.19
CA LEU A 79 -8.60 8.90 11.55
C LEU A 79 -8.67 9.23 10.05
N ARG A 80 -8.47 10.50 9.67
CA ARG A 80 -8.44 10.92 8.26
C ARG A 80 -7.33 10.22 7.47
N SER A 81 -6.14 10.06 8.05
CA SER A 81 -5.07 9.28 7.44
C SER A 81 -5.45 7.82 7.27
N GLY A 82 -6.14 7.22 8.25
CA GLY A 82 -6.68 5.86 8.16
C GLY A 82 -7.71 5.71 7.03
N VAL A 83 -8.60 6.68 6.86
CA VAL A 83 -9.57 6.69 5.74
C VAL A 83 -8.85 6.75 4.40
N VAL A 84 -7.87 7.65 4.24
CA VAL A 84 -7.08 7.74 3.00
C VAL A 84 -6.32 6.46 2.73
N GLY A 85 -5.66 5.90 3.74
CA GLY A 85 -4.94 4.63 3.62
C GLY A 85 -5.85 3.49 3.19
N CYS A 86 -7.03 3.37 3.81
CA CYS A 86 -8.04 2.37 3.45
C CYS A 86 -8.49 2.50 1.99
N VAL A 87 -8.82 3.71 1.54
CA VAL A 87 -9.24 3.96 0.15
C VAL A 87 -8.13 3.59 -0.84
N MET A 88 -6.87 3.91 -0.54
CA MET A 88 -5.75 3.54 -1.40
C MET A 88 -5.53 2.03 -1.43
N THR A 89 -5.62 1.35 -0.29
CA THR A 89 -5.56 -0.12 -0.22
C THR A 89 -6.64 -0.75 -1.10
N ILE A 90 -7.90 -0.30 -0.96
CA ILE A 90 -9.02 -0.79 -1.77
C ILE A 90 -8.79 -0.52 -3.25
N LYS A 91 -8.34 0.68 -3.63
CA LYS A 91 -8.04 1.05 -5.02
C LYS A 91 -7.08 0.03 -5.66
N HIS A 92 -5.99 -0.32 -4.98
CA HIS A 92 -4.98 -1.23 -5.52
C HIS A 92 -5.45 -2.68 -5.51
N ILE A 93 -6.14 -3.14 -4.46
CA ILE A 93 -6.75 -4.48 -4.44
C ILE A 93 -7.78 -4.65 -5.57
N ALA A 94 -8.64 -3.66 -5.78
CA ALA A 94 -9.66 -3.68 -6.84
C ALA A 94 -9.07 -3.60 -8.26
N SER A 95 -7.79 -3.22 -8.38
CA SER A 95 -7.08 -3.18 -9.66
C SER A 95 -6.38 -4.50 -10.00
N ILE A 96 -6.36 -5.46 -9.06
CA ILE A 96 -5.83 -6.80 -9.31
C ILE A 96 -6.79 -7.54 -10.27
N PRO A 97 -6.31 -8.04 -11.42
CA PRO A 97 -7.14 -8.81 -12.34
C PRO A 97 -7.77 -10.00 -11.61
N GLN A 98 -9.09 -10.14 -11.69
CA GLN A 98 -9.72 -11.37 -11.22
C GLN A 98 -9.43 -12.47 -12.24
N PRO A 99 -9.06 -13.69 -11.81
CA PRO A 99 -8.98 -14.82 -12.72
C PRO A 99 -10.38 -15.03 -13.30
N GLU A 100 -10.54 -14.75 -14.59
CA GLU A 100 -11.82 -14.84 -15.27
C GLU A 100 -12.39 -16.26 -15.13
N ASN A 101 -13.69 -16.35 -14.84
CA ASN A 101 -14.53 -17.55 -14.87
C ASN A 101 -14.35 -18.34 -16.18
N SER A 102 -13.32 -19.18 -16.24
CA SER A 102 -13.04 -20.08 -17.36
C SER A 102 -13.85 -21.38 -17.24
N GLU A 103 -15.12 -21.27 -16.86
CA GLU A 103 -16.07 -22.39 -16.84
C GLU A 103 -17.43 -21.90 -17.37
N MET A 104 -17.59 -21.98 -18.70
CA MET A 104 -18.83 -22.10 -19.51
C MET A 104 -18.79 -21.21 -20.75
N SER A 105 -18.15 -21.73 -21.80
CA SER A 105 -18.53 -21.50 -23.20
C SER A 105 -18.17 -22.75 -24.00
#